data_AF-A0A2V7GST9-F1
#
_entry.id   AF-A0A2V7GST9-F1
#
_cell.length_a   1.000
_cell.length_b   1.000
_cell.length_c   1.000
_cell.angle_alpha   90.00
_cell.angle_beta   90.00
_cell.angle_gamma   90.00
#
_symmetry.space_group_name_H-M   'P 1'
#
loop_
_entity.id
_entity.type
_entity.pdbx_description
1 polymer ?
#
loop_
_entity_poly.entity_id
_entity_poly.type
_entity_poly.pdbx_seq_one_letter_code
_entity_poly.pdbx_strand_id
1 'polypeptide(L)' 'LQFVRKLSGTARPSQANTAVFDRAVDEVTAAAHRLIHSFQTNAPPRDREEERRKAHERALKRFGPPR' A
#
# COMPACT_ATOMS: atom_id res chain seq x y z
N LEU A 1 -11.21 -5.04 2.01
CA LEU A 1 -12.31 -5.99 1.74
C LEU A 1 -11.86 -7.40 1.33
N GLN A 2 -10.90 -7.57 0.41
CA GLN A 2 -10.54 -8.92 -0.08
C GLN A 2 -10.07 -9.91 0.99
N PHE A 3 -9.37 -9.44 2.03
CA PHE A 3 -8.95 -10.28 3.15
C PHE A 3 -10.15 -10.92 3.88
N VAL A 4 -11.14 -10.10 4.27
CA VAL A 4 -12.35 -10.56 4.96
C VAL A 4 -13.19 -11.51 4.08
N ARG A 5 -13.27 -11.25 2.77
CA ARG A 5 -13.95 -12.16 1.82
C ARG A 5 -13.29 -13.53 1.74
N LYS A 6 -11.95 -13.56 1.70
CA LYS A 6 -11.20 -14.83 1.64
C LYS A 6 -11.35 -15.64 2.92
N LEU A 7 -11.34 -14.99 4.09
CA LEU A 7 -11.52 -15.64 5.39
C LEU A 7 -12.93 -16.21 5.59
N SER A 8 -13.95 -15.44 5.22
CA SER A 8 -15.35 -15.84 5.41
C SER A 8 -15.83 -16.88 4.39
N GLY A 9 -15.05 -17.18 3.34
CA GLY A 9 -15.44 -18.10 2.27
C GLY A 9 -16.58 -17.57 1.39
N THR A 10 -17.01 -16.31 1.58
CA THR A 10 -18.08 -15.69 0.80
C THR A 10 -17.65 -14.33 0.25
N ALA A 11 -17.87 -14.14 -1.05
CA ALA A 11 -17.66 -12.86 -1.69
C ALA A 11 -18.81 -11.87 -1.40
N ARG A 12 -20.00 -12.40 -1.08
CA ARG A 12 -21.24 -11.64 -0.89
C ARG A 12 -21.95 -12.15 0.38
N PRO A 13 -21.80 -11.47 1.52
CA PRO A 13 -22.48 -11.87 2.75
C PRO A 13 -24.00 -11.84 2.54
N SER A 14 -24.71 -12.78 3.16
CA SER A 14 -26.17 -12.71 3.27
C SER A 14 -26.57 -11.50 4.12
N GLN A 15 -27.81 -11.05 3.99
CA GLN A 15 -28.32 -9.90 4.75
C GLN A 15 -28.17 -10.08 6.27
N ALA A 16 -28.34 -11.31 6.76
CA ALA A 16 -28.14 -11.65 8.16
C ALA A 16 -26.68 -11.49 8.64
N ASN A 17 -25.71 -11.63 7.74
CA ASN A 17 -24.29 -11.60 8.06
C ASN A 17 -23.61 -10.27 7.71
N THR A 18 -24.34 -9.32 7.10
CA THR A 18 -23.81 -8.02 6.69
C THR A 18 -23.15 -7.29 7.86
N ALA A 19 -23.82 -7.21 9.01
CA ALA A 19 -23.28 -6.50 10.18
C ALA A 19 -21.96 -7.10 10.70
N VAL A 20 -21.82 -8.43 10.68
CA VAL A 20 -20.59 -9.12 11.09
C VAL A 20 -19.47 -8.84 10.08
N PHE A 21 -19.81 -8.85 8.78
CA PHE A 21 -18.88 -8.57 7.71
C PHE A 21 -18.34 -7.14 7.77
N ASP A 22 -19.23 -6.16 7.95
CA ASP A 22 -18.88 -4.74 8.02
C ASP A 22 -18.00 -4.47 9.24
N ARG A 23 -18.35 -5.03 10.41
CA ARG A 23 -17.52 -4.93 11.61
C ARG A 23 -16.11 -5.48 11.39
N ALA A 24 -15.98 -6.65 10.77
CA ALA A 24 -14.66 -7.23 10.49
C ALA A 24 -13.83 -6.35 9.54
N VAL A 25 -14.47 -5.70 8.58
CA VAL A 25 -13.81 -4.74 7.69
C VAL A 25 -13.31 -3.52 8.47
N ASP A 26 -14.13 -2.96 9.35
CA ASP A 26 -13.76 -1.79 10.15
C ASP A 26 -12.57 -2.09 11.07
N GLU A 27 -12.58 -3.25 11.73
CA GLU A 27 -11.50 -3.69 12.62
C GLU A 27 -10.17 -3.86 11.87
N VAL A 28 -10.20 -4.50 10.70
CA VAL A 28 -9.01 -4.65 9.84
C VAL A 28 -8.53 -3.29 9.33
N THR A 29 -9.45 -2.39 8.97
CA THR A 29 -9.11 -1.03 8.52
C THR A 29 -8.44 -0.24 9.63
N ALA A 30 -8.97 -0.30 10.85
CA ALA A 30 -8.38 0.35 12.01
C ALA A 30 -6.98 -0.22 12.34
N ALA A 31 -6.81 -1.54 12.22
CA ALA A 31 -5.51 -2.19 12.42
C ALA A 31 -4.48 -1.73 11.37
N ALA A 32 -4.86 -1.69 10.09
CA ALA A 32 -3.99 -1.20 9.02
C ALA A 32 -3.59 0.26 9.21
N HIS A 33 -4.55 1.11 9.62
CA HIS A 33 -4.28 2.52 9.91
C HIS A 33 -3.26 2.67 11.04
N ARG A 34 -3.46 1.95 12.16
CA ARG A 34 -2.49 1.94 13.27
C ARG A 34 -1.09 1.51 12.81
N LEU A 35 -1.00 0.44 12.02
CA LEU A 35 0.28 -0.05 11.48
C LEU A 35 0.99 1.03 10.66
N ILE A 36 0.30 1.62 9.68
CA ILE A 36 0.89 2.61 8.78
C ILE A 36 1.36 3.85 9.56
N HIS A 37 0.56 4.33 10.52
CA HIS A 37 0.96 5.48 11.34
C HIS A 37 2.06 5.17 12.34
N SER A 38 2.17 3.91 12.79
CA SER A 38 3.24 3.48 13.69
C SER A 38 4.56 3.18 12.96
N PHE A 39 4.56 3.12 11.64
CA PHE A 39 5.77 2.81 10.88
C PHE A 39 6.78 3.94 11.01
N GLN A 40 7.83 3.70 11.78
CA GLN A 40 9.01 4.55 11.81
C GLN A 40 10.00 4.04 10.75
N THR A 41 10.39 4.91 9.82
CA THR A 41 11.44 4.59 8.86
C THR A 41 12.70 5.35 9.23
N ASN A 42 13.78 4.62 9.51
CA ASN A 42 15.12 5.19 9.72
C ASN A 42 15.80 5.62 8.42
N ALA A 43 15.16 5.39 7.27
CA ALA A 43 15.68 5.80 5.99
C ALA A 43 15.71 7.34 5.91
N PRO A 44 16.81 7.93 5.39
CA PRO A 44 16.86 9.36 5.19
C PRO A 44 15.72 9.81 4.26
N PRO A 45 15.18 11.03 4.44
CA PRO A 45 14.17 11.57 3.56
C PRO A 45 14.62 11.48 2.10
N ARG A 46 13.72 11.02 1.23
CA ARG A 46 14.03 10.84 -0.19
C ARG A 46 14.00 12.20 -0.89
N ASP A 47 15.17 12.68 -1.31
CA ASP A 47 15.32 13.93 -2.05
C ASP A 47 14.93 13.74 -3.53
N ARG A 48 14.00 14.57 -4.02
CA ARG A 48 13.52 14.48 -5.40
C ARG A 48 14.59 14.80 -6.43
N GLU A 49 15.45 15.77 -6.18
CA GLU A 49 16.53 16.16 -7.10
C GLU A 49 17.60 15.08 -7.17
N GLU A 50 17.94 14.45 -6.05
CA GLU A 50 18.87 13.31 -6.05
C GLU A 50 18.30 12.11 -6.82
N GLU A 51 17.01 11.82 -6.64
CA GLU A 51 16.36 10.71 -7.35
C GLU A 51 16.21 10.99 -8.84
N ARG A 52 15.97 12.25 -9.23
CA ARG A 52 16.01 12.70 -10.63
C ARG A 52 17.41 12.55 -11.22
N ARG A 53 18.46 12.94 -10.50
CA ARG A 53 19.87 12.75 -10.91
C ARG A 53 20.17 11.28 -11.13
N LYS A 54 19.85 10.42 -10.15
CA LYS A 54 20.02 8.95 -10.28
C LYS A 54 19.22 8.39 -11.47
N ALA A 55 18.00 8.89 -11.71
CA ALA A 55 17.20 8.47 -12.86
C ALA A 55 17.83 8.90 -14.19
N HIS A 56 18.35 10.12 -14.27
CA HIS A 56 19.05 10.63 -15.45
C HIS A 56 20.33 9.83 -15.73
N GLU A 57 21.16 9.56 -14.72
CA GLU A 57 22.35 8.72 -14.85
C GLU A 57 22.01 7.29 -15.33
N ARG A 58 20.93 6.70 -14.81
CA ARG A 58 20.43 5.40 -15.29
C ARG A 58 19.97 5.46 -16.75
N ALA A 59 19.33 6.56 -17.16
CA ALA A 59 18.91 6.76 -18.55
C ALA A 59 20.11 6.90 -19.49
N LEU A 60 21.12 7.69 -19.11
CA LEU A 60 22.37 7.84 -19.87
C LEU A 60 23.09 6.49 -20.04
N LYS A 61 23.18 5.68 -18.97
CA LYS A 61 23.77 4.34 -19.05
C LYS A 61 23.00 3.41 -19.99
N ARG A 62 21.67 3.57 -20.10
CA ARG A 62 20.82 2.68 -20.88
C ARG A 62 20.66 3.10 -22.34
N PHE A 63 20.57 4.39 -22.61
CA PHE A 63 20.20 4.94 -23.91
C PHE A 63 21.28 5.82 -24.55
N GLY A 64 22.36 6.12 -23.81
CA GLY A 64 23.34 7.13 -24.21
C GLY A 64 22.85 8.55 -23.95
N PRO A 65 23.70 9.57 -24.21
CA PRO A 65 23.31 10.97 -24.10
C PRO A 65 22.23 11.32 -25.12
N PRO A 66 21.27 12.21 -24.76
CA PRO A 66 20.37 12.79 -25.76
C PRO A 66 21.20 13.48 -26.84
N ARG A 67 20.80 13.29 -28.10
CA ARG A 67 21.44 13.94 -29.25
C ARG A 67 21.29 15.46 -29.20
#